data_AF-A0A973V458-F1
#
_entry.id   AF-A0A973V458-F1
#
_cell.length_a   1.000
_cell.length_b   1.000
_cell.length_c   1.000
_cell.angle_alpha   90.00
_cell.angle_beta   90.00
_cell.angle_gamma   90.00
#
_symmetry.space_group_name_H-M   'P 1'
#
loop_
_entity.id
_entity.type
_entity.pdbx_description
1 polymer ?
#
loop_
_entity_poly.entity_id
_entity_poly.type
_entity_poly.pdbx_seq_one_letter_code
_entity_poly.pdbx_strand_id
1 'polypeptide(L)'
;MAVPGLVLEIDHIHGHVVSVRLGADGWRPGPPQVRVGRRVIGVTYLASQPASLVTAVCEHGERINLLVVAPRTPGVDAATAMLQAASTGNRLTTAYRAIGPELPGAAAGMRAIDRWEGEGGHL
;
A
#
# COMPACT_ATOMS: atom_id res chain seq x y z
N MET A 1 -1.96 -2.26 7.92
CA MET A 1 -2.65 -1.09 7.35
C MET A 1 -3.65 -1.58 6.31
N ALA A 2 -4.81 -0.94 6.21
CA ALA A 2 -5.92 -1.33 5.32
C ALA A 2 -5.83 -0.64 3.96
N VAL A 3 -5.99 -1.38 2.86
CA VAL A 3 -6.04 -0.80 1.50
C VAL A 3 -7.16 0.26 1.36
N PRO A 4 -8.40 0.07 1.87
CA PRO A 4 -9.44 1.09 1.75
C PRO A 4 -9.10 2.44 2.40
N GLY A 5 -8.55 2.40 3.62
CA GLY A 5 -8.20 3.63 4.35
C GLY A 5 -7.10 4.41 3.64
N LEU A 6 -6.07 3.72 3.15
CA LEU A 6 -5.00 4.35 2.36
C LEU A 6 -5.54 5.04 1.10
N VAL A 7 -6.48 4.41 0.41
CA VAL A 7 -7.06 4.97 -0.82
C VAL A 7 -7.82 6.27 -0.54
N LEU A 8 -8.54 6.36 0.57
CA LEU A 8 -9.27 7.58 0.95
C LEU A 8 -8.32 8.75 1.24
N GLU A 9 -7.16 8.49 1.84
CA GLU A 9 -6.15 9.53 2.07
C GLU A 9 -5.53 10.03 0.76
N ILE A 10 -5.24 9.12 -0.17
CA ILE A 10 -4.72 9.50 -1.49
C ILE A 10 -5.75 10.32 -2.27
N ASP A 11 -7.03 9.93 -2.21
CA ASP A 11 -8.13 10.67 -2.83
C ASP A 11 -8.16 12.14 -2.40
N HIS A 12 -7.96 12.38 -1.10
CA HIS A 12 -8.03 13.72 -0.54
C HIS A 12 -6.93 14.64 -1.07
N ILE A 13 -5.75 14.09 -1.36
CA ILE A 13 -4.56 14.85 -1.73
C ILE A 13 -4.42 14.96 -3.25
N HIS A 14 -4.73 13.90 -3.99
CA HIS A 14 -4.42 13.76 -5.41
C HIS A 14 -5.62 13.44 -6.32
N GLY A 15 -6.83 13.39 -5.76
CA GLY A 15 -8.03 13.04 -6.50
C GLY A 15 -8.26 11.53 -6.63
N HIS A 16 -9.36 11.16 -7.28
CA HIS A 16 -9.92 9.83 -7.17
C HIS A 16 -9.01 8.72 -7.70
N VAL A 17 -8.65 7.78 -6.83
CA VAL A 17 -7.94 6.55 -7.18
C VAL A 17 -8.91 5.54 -7.82
N VAL A 18 -8.51 4.98 -8.96
CA VAL A 18 -9.27 3.94 -9.69
C VAL A 18 -8.69 2.53 -9.50
N SER A 19 -7.37 2.44 -9.24
CA SER A 19 -6.72 1.16 -8.96
C SER A 19 -5.45 1.32 -8.15
N VAL A 20 -5.08 0.28 -7.42
CA VAL A 20 -3.81 0.19 -6.69
C VAL A 20 -3.04 -1.07 -7.07
N ARG A 21 -1.72 -0.94 -7.12
CA ARG A 21 -0.79 -2.04 -7.33
C ARG A 21 0.08 -2.21 -6.09
N LEU A 22 0.19 -3.45 -5.63
CA LEU A 22 0.85 -3.83 -4.39
C LEU A 22 1.90 -4.90 -4.68
N GLY A 23 3.03 -4.87 -3.96
CA GLY A 23 3.99 -5.97 -3.97
C GLY A 23 3.41 -7.22 -3.31
N ALA A 24 3.42 -8.36 -4.02
CA ALA A 24 2.80 -9.59 -3.54
C ALA A 24 3.43 -10.13 -2.24
N ASP A 25 4.71 -9.87 -2.01
CA ASP A 25 5.46 -10.38 -0.85
C ASP A 25 5.27 -9.55 0.43
N GLY A 26 4.79 -8.30 0.30
CA GLY A 26 4.62 -7.36 1.42
C GLY A 26 3.18 -7.23 1.93
N TRP A 27 2.23 -7.68 1.13
CA TRP A 27 0.81 -7.48 1.36
C TRP A 27 0.09 -8.81 1.34
N ARG A 28 -0.80 -9.04 2.33
CA ARG A 28 -1.62 -10.24 2.34
C ARG A 28 -2.52 -10.24 1.09
N PRO A 29 -2.50 -11.31 0.27
CA PRO A 29 -3.40 -11.41 -0.88
C PRO A 29 -4.86 -11.24 -0.45
N GLY A 30 -5.58 -10.43 -1.21
CA GLY A 30 -6.97 -10.09 -0.98
C GLY A 30 -7.77 -10.12 -2.27
N PRO A 31 -9.06 -9.77 -2.24
CA PRO A 31 -9.87 -9.73 -3.44
C PRO A 31 -9.27 -8.74 -4.47
N PRO A 32 -9.40 -9.03 -5.78
CA PRO A 32 -8.89 -8.16 -6.83
C PRO A 32 -9.66 -6.83 -6.95
N GLN A 33 -10.72 -6.68 -6.16
CA GLN A 33 -11.56 -5.50 -6.09
C GLN A 33 -11.89 -5.19 -4.64
N VAL A 34 -11.84 -3.92 -4.28
CA VAL A 34 -12.10 -3.47 -2.92
C VAL A 34 -13.04 -2.27 -2.97
N ARG A 35 -14.06 -2.30 -2.11
CA ARG A 35 -14.98 -1.17 -1.94
C ARG A 35 -14.31 -0.09 -1.09
N VAL A 36 -14.31 1.13 -1.60
CA VAL A 36 -13.79 2.33 -0.96
C VAL A 36 -14.89 3.38 -0.99
N GLY A 37 -15.48 3.66 0.18
CA GLY A 37 -16.69 4.48 0.27
C GLY A 37 -17.81 3.95 -0.63
N ARG A 38 -18.23 4.77 -1.61
CA ARG A 38 -19.32 4.45 -2.55
C ARG A 38 -18.86 3.80 -3.86
N ARG A 39 -17.56 3.56 -4.05
CA ARG A 39 -17.02 3.00 -5.30
C ARG A 39 -16.20 1.74 -5.07
N VAL A 40 -15.92 1.02 -6.14
CA VAL A 40 -15.06 -0.17 -6.14
C VAL A 40 -13.82 0.14 -6.95
N ILE A 41 -12.64 -0.14 -6.40
CA ILE A 41 -11.37 0.02 -7.08
C ILE A 41 -10.74 -1.33 -7.37
N GLY A 42 -9.91 -1.40 -8.42
CA GLY A 42 -9.09 -2.58 -8.70
C GLY A 42 -7.87 -2.67 -7.77
N VAL A 43 -7.53 -3.89 -7.36
CA VAL A 43 -6.30 -4.21 -6.62
C VAL A 43 -5.52 -5.24 -7.42
N THR A 44 -4.26 -4.95 -7.71
CA THR A 44 -3.36 -5.88 -8.42
C THR A 44 -2.15 -6.18 -7.55
N TYR A 45 -1.85 -7.47 -7.35
CA TYR A 45 -0.66 -7.93 -6.66
C TYR A 45 0.40 -8.31 -7.69
N LEU A 46 1.59 -7.74 -7.60
CA LEU A 46 2.68 -7.93 -8.55
C LEU A 46 3.91 -8.50 -7.82
N ALA A 47 4.39 -9.65 -8.27
CA ALA A 47 5.62 -10.25 -7.72
C ALA A 47 6.89 -9.45 -8.07
N SER A 48 6.88 -8.74 -9.20
CA SER A 48 7.99 -7.86 -9.60
C SER A 48 7.98 -6.52 -8.86
N GLN A 49 6.90 -6.19 -8.15
CA GLN A 49 6.79 -4.95 -7.40
C GLN A 49 7.33 -5.18 -5.98
N PRO A 50 8.22 -4.31 -5.48
CA PRO A 50 8.75 -4.48 -4.13
C PRO A 50 7.63 -4.36 -3.09
N ALA A 51 7.73 -5.16 -2.03
CA ALA A 51 6.81 -5.19 -0.89
C ALA A 51 6.51 -3.80 -0.28
N SER A 52 7.46 -2.91 -0.46
CA SER A 52 7.56 -1.60 0.15
C SER A 52 7.04 -0.47 -0.77
N LEU A 53 6.57 -0.80 -1.98
CA LEU A 53 5.92 0.12 -2.92
C LEU A 53 4.41 -0.08 -2.97
N VAL A 54 3.68 1.03 -2.95
CA VAL A 54 2.30 1.09 -3.43
C VAL A 54 2.25 2.04 -4.62
N THR A 55 1.65 1.62 -5.72
CA THR A 55 1.36 2.50 -6.85
C THR A 55 -0.14 2.68 -6.96
N ALA A 56 -0.62 3.90 -6.72
CA ALA A 56 -1.99 4.29 -7.01
C ALA A 56 -2.08 4.87 -8.42
N VAL A 57 -3.17 4.55 -9.10
CA VAL A 57 -3.53 5.15 -10.39
C VAL A 57 -4.81 5.94 -10.18
N CYS A 58 -4.78 7.23 -10.48
CA CYS A 58 -5.91 8.13 -10.35
C CYS A 58 -6.71 8.23 -11.65
N GLU A 59 -7.92 8.79 -11.54
CA GLU A 59 -8.68 9.27 -12.69
C GLU A 59 -7.78 10.22 -13.51
N HIS A 60 -7.78 10.07 -14.84
CA HIS A 60 -6.84 10.70 -15.80
C HIS A 60 -5.45 10.05 -15.93
N GLY A 61 -5.21 8.92 -15.26
CA GLY A 61 -4.00 8.11 -15.47
C GLY A 61 -2.75 8.63 -14.76
N GLU A 62 -2.89 9.64 -13.90
CA GLU A 62 -1.86 10.05 -12.97
C GLU A 62 -1.46 8.87 -12.08
N ARG A 63 -0.15 8.74 -11.80
CA ARG A 63 0.40 7.65 -11.00
C ARG A 63 1.14 8.22 -9.80
N ILE A 64 0.81 7.70 -8.64
CA ILE A 64 1.41 8.08 -7.37
C ILE A 64 2.10 6.85 -6.81
N ASN A 65 3.39 6.99 -6.52
CA ASN A 65 4.21 5.95 -5.91
C ASN A 65 4.44 6.31 -4.44
N LEU A 66 4.05 5.42 -3.54
CA LEU A 66 4.16 5.61 -2.09
C LEU A 66 5.12 4.58 -1.47
N LEU A 67 5.95 5.09 -0.57
CA LEU A 67 6.85 4.33 0.29
C LEU A 67 6.07 3.74 1.46
N VAL A 68 6.18 2.43 1.70
CA VAL A 68 5.65 1.76 2.89
C VAL A 68 6.80 1.45 3.85
N VAL A 69 6.80 2.12 4.99
CA VAL A 69 7.74 1.83 6.08
C VAL A 69 7.07 0.88 7.06
N ALA A 70 7.66 -0.28 7.30
CA ALA A 70 7.10 -1.24 8.24
C ALA A 70 7.16 -0.68 9.67
N PRO A 71 6.17 -0.96 10.54
CA PRO A 71 6.15 -0.42 11.91
C PRO A 71 7.36 -0.79 12.77
N ARG A 72 8.07 -1.87 12.41
CA ARG A 72 9.28 -2.34 13.11
C ARG A 72 10.59 -1.87 12.47
N THR A 73 10.54 -1.03 11.44
CA THR A 73 11.74 -0.44 10.85
C THR A 73 12.41 0.49 11.89
N PRO A 74 13.72 0.36 12.15
CA PRO A 74 14.43 1.26 13.06
C PRO A 74 14.26 2.72 12.64
N GLY A 75 14.15 3.63 13.60
CA GLY A 75 13.81 5.04 13.33
C GLY A 75 14.78 5.74 12.37
N VAL A 76 16.07 5.45 12.46
CA VAL A 76 17.09 5.99 11.55
C VAL A 76 16.91 5.48 10.11
N ASP A 77 16.56 4.20 9.95
CA ASP A 77 16.34 3.58 8.65
C ASP A 77 15.04 4.09 8.03
N ALA A 78 13.99 4.24 8.85
CA ALA A 78 12.72 4.83 8.46
C ALA A 78 12.91 6.27 7.94
N ALA A 79 13.61 7.11 8.70
CA ALA A 79 13.89 8.50 8.33
C ALA A 79 14.72 8.56 7.03
N THR A 80 15.74 7.71 6.90
CA THR A 80 16.57 7.63 5.69
C THR A 80 15.75 7.25 4.48
N ALA A 81 14.90 6.22 4.59
CA ALA A 81 14.02 5.79 3.51
C ALA A 81 13.01 6.88 3.10
N MET A 82 12.43 7.59 4.09
CA MET A 82 11.52 8.72 3.84
C MET A 82 12.23 9.88 3.12
N LEU A 83 13.42 10.26 3.56
CA LEU A 83 14.22 11.32 2.92
C LEU A 83 14.59 10.96 1.47
N GLN A 84 14.96 9.71 1.22
CA GLN A 84 15.23 9.22 -0.12
C GLN A 84 13.98 9.25 -1.00
N ALA A 85 12.83 8.83 -0.46
CA ALA A 85 11.56 8.86 -1.18
C ALA A 85 11.16 10.28 -1.60
N ALA A 86 11.40 11.26 -0.72
CA ALA A 86 11.05 12.66 -0.89
C ALA A 86 12.03 13.44 -1.79
N SER A 87 13.15 12.84 -2.21
CA SER A 87 14.12 13.50 -3.07
C SER A 87 13.49 13.88 -4.42
N THR A 88 13.67 15.14 -4.86
CA THR A 88 13.13 15.69 -6.12
C THR A 88 13.55 14.92 -7.38
N GLY A 89 14.62 14.11 -7.28
CA GLY A 89 15.10 13.24 -8.36
C GLY A 89 14.61 11.79 -8.29
N ASN A 90 13.81 11.42 -7.29
CA ASN A 90 13.35 10.06 -7.11
C ASN A 90 12.34 9.68 -8.21
N ARG A 91 12.82 8.93 -9.20
CA ARG A 91 12.02 8.38 -10.30
C ARG A 91 11.75 6.88 -10.13
N LEU A 92 12.01 6.32 -8.95
CA LEU A 92 11.90 4.89 -8.73
C LEU A 92 10.45 4.44 -8.86
N THR A 93 10.18 3.68 -9.92
CA THR A 93 8.96 2.87 -10.14
C THR A 93 9.11 1.44 -9.60
N THR A 94 10.32 1.10 -9.14
CA THR A 94 10.68 -0.12 -8.42
C THR A 94 11.31 0.33 -7.11
N ALA A 95 10.55 0.25 -6.02
CA ALA A 95 11.01 0.67 -4.70
C ALA A 95 12.30 -0.01 -4.22
N TYR A 96 13.12 0.84 -3.61
CA TYR A 96 14.13 0.61 -2.60
C TYR A 96 14.15 -0.79 -1.95
N ARG A 97 15.36 -1.36 -1.91
CA ARG A 97 15.74 -2.36 -0.92
C ARG A 97 15.77 -1.63 0.42
N ALA A 98 14.81 -1.91 1.31
CA ALA A 98 14.89 -1.43 2.68
C ALA A 98 16.24 -1.92 3.26
N ILE A 99 17.09 -0.99 3.69
CA ILE A 99 18.26 -1.34 4.49
C ILE A 99 17.69 -1.68 5.87
N GLY A 100 17.47 -2.97 6.10
CA GLY A 100 16.92 -3.53 7.34
C GLY A 100 16.72 -5.05 7.17
N PRO A 101 16.90 -5.86 8.22
CA PRO A 101 16.94 -7.31 8.08
C PRO A 101 15.61 -7.82 7.54
N GLU A 102 15.67 -8.57 6.44
CA GLU A 102 14.58 -9.44 6.01
C GLU A 102 14.18 -10.30 7.20
N LEU A 103 12.98 -10.12 7.74
CA LEU A 103 12.45 -10.99 8.78
C LEU A 103 11.78 -12.18 8.09
N PRO A 104 12.36 -13.39 8.14
CA PRO A 104 11.66 -14.59 7.74
C PRO A 104 10.59 -14.87 8.81
N GLY A 105 9.32 -14.97 8.41
CA GLY A 105 8.29 -15.54 9.28
C GLY A 105 7.52 -14.57 10.18
N ALA A 106 7.05 -13.43 9.68
CA ALA A 106 5.95 -12.69 10.32
C ALA A 106 4.57 -13.38 10.13
N ALA A 107 4.55 -14.70 10.05
CA ALA A 107 3.36 -15.55 9.98
C ALA A 107 3.13 -16.25 11.33
N ALA A 108 3.01 -15.47 12.40
CA ALA A 108 2.48 -15.96 13.67
C ALA A 108 2.08 -14.77 14.54
N GLY A 109 0.77 -14.62 14.80
CA GLY A 109 0.29 -13.78 15.89
C GLY A 109 -0.36 -12.45 15.52
N MET A 110 -1.48 -12.50 14.78
CA MET A 110 -2.66 -11.72 15.15
C MET A 110 -3.90 -12.49 14.72
N ARG A 111 -4.50 -13.24 15.66
CA ARG A 111 -5.81 -13.88 15.46
C ARG A 111 -6.87 -12.79 15.35
N ALA A 112 -7.75 -12.97 14.36
CA ALA A 112 -9.07 -12.35 14.21
C ALA A 112 -9.11 -10.81 14.13
N ILE A 113 -8.92 -10.30 12.91
CA ILE A 113 -9.83 -9.29 12.34
C ILE A 113 -10.20 -9.83 10.95
N ASP A 114 -11.03 -10.88 10.96
CA ASP A 114 -11.79 -11.25 9.76
C ASP A 114 -12.92 -10.24 9.61
N ARG A 115 -13.17 -9.85 8.35
CA ARG A 115 -14.12 -8.83 7.89
C ARG A 115 -13.52 -7.44 7.77
N TRP A 116 -13.05 -7.11 6.56
CA TRP A 116 -12.92 -5.72 6.13
C TRP A 116 -14.32 -5.09 6.25
N GLU A 117 -14.53 -4.30 7.32
CA GLU A 117 -15.76 -3.59 7.73
C GLU A 117 -16.69 -3.23 6.56
N GLY A 118 -17.57 -4.19 6.27
CA GLY A 118 -18.67 -4.08 5.34
C GLY A 118 -19.90 -4.59 6.05
N GLU A 119 -20.37 -3.81 7.03
CA GLU A 119 -21.69 -3.98 7.63
C GLU A 119 -22.43 -2.66 7.51
N GLY A 120 -23.54 -2.70 6.78
CA GLY A 120 -24.34 -1.54 6.43
C GLY A 120 -25.17 -1.82 5.19
N GLY A 121 -26.14 -2.72 5.31
CA GLY A 121 -27.09 -3.02 4.23
C GLY A 121 -27.93 -4.26 4.47
N HIS A 122 -28.70 -4.29 5.56
CA HIS A 122 -29.87 -5.15 5.62
C HIS A 122 -31.12 -4.30 5.36
N LEU A 123 -31.74 -4.63 4.22
CA LEU A 123 -33.12 -4.39 3.78
C LEU A 123 -33.61 -2.93 3.67
#